data_AF-A0A7V4AMT1-F1
#
_entry.id   AF-A0A7V4AMT1-F1
#
_cell.length_a   1.000
_cell.length_b   1.000
_cell.length_c   1.000
_cell.angle_alpha   90.00
_cell.angle_beta   90.00
_cell.angle_gamma   90.00
#
_symmetry.space_group_name_H-M   'P 1'
#
loop_
_entity.id
_entity.type
_entity.pdbx_description
1 polymer ?
#
loop_
_entity_poly.entity_id
_entity_poly.type
_entity_poly.pdbx_seq_one_letter_code
_entity_poly.pdbx_strand_id
1 'polypeptide(L)'
;MKGVLEALHQGDYDTAIERLTRKALFGSKGEAREALLLLAEVHSLYGEEGLEKAHRALEEAYELGGLEYDPLYRALLGELLALEGRGEKEVRALFLPTEDPRARYHQAQALFYLGRFEEVLRTLKEGLPAFLAWRAEGLKGRALERLGRYREAALAYERGAELALGLERYWLLLDAAAMWLEAGEGERALLALEEA
;
A
#
# COMPACT_ATOMS: atom_id res chain seq x y z
N MET A 1 4.36 -5.20 18.17
CA MET A 1 3.89 -4.64 16.89
C MET A 1 2.96 -3.44 17.05
N LYS A 2 2.03 -3.40 18.02
CA LYS A 2 1.07 -2.28 18.20
C LYS A 2 1.70 -0.88 18.12
N GLY A 3 2.75 -0.60 18.89
CA GLY A 3 3.42 0.71 18.87
C GLY A 3 4.23 1.02 17.60
N VAL A 4 4.48 0.04 16.73
CA VAL A 4 5.04 0.27 15.39
C VAL A 4 3.93 0.68 14.43
N LEU A 5 2.81 -0.04 14.44
CA LEU A 5 1.66 0.27 13.59
C LEU A 5 1.07 1.65 13.90
N GLU A 6 1.08 2.05 15.16
CA GLU A 6 0.67 3.38 15.60
C GLU A 6 1.61 4.47 15.07
N ALA A 7 2.93 4.27 15.17
CA ALA A 7 3.92 5.20 14.61
C ALA A 7 3.77 5.33 13.08
N LEU A 8 3.60 4.22 12.36
CA LEU A 8 3.34 4.24 10.93
C LEU A 8 2.06 5.00 10.55
N HIS A 9 1.00 4.85 11.34
CA HIS A 9 -0.26 5.56 11.09
C HIS A 9 -0.12 7.07 11.36
N GLN A 10 0.70 7.47 12.32
CA GLN A 10 1.00 8.86 12.65
C GLN A 10 2.04 9.50 11.71
N GLY A 11 2.59 8.75 10.76
CA GLY A 11 3.64 9.22 9.86
C GLY A 11 5.05 9.25 10.47
N ASP A 12 5.24 8.69 11.66
CA ASP A 12 6.54 8.54 12.31
C ASP A 12 7.26 7.27 11.81
N TYR A 13 7.65 7.30 10.54
CA TYR A 13 8.32 6.19 9.87
C TYR A 13 9.71 5.91 10.45
N ASP A 14 10.43 6.94 10.90
CA ASP A 14 11.77 6.78 11.49
C ASP A 14 11.72 5.92 12.76
N THR A 15 10.83 6.25 13.70
CA THR A 15 10.65 5.44 14.92
C THR A 15 10.16 4.04 14.59
N ALA A 16 9.26 3.89 13.61
CA ALA A 16 8.77 2.59 13.19
C ALA A 16 9.90 1.70 12.63
N ILE A 17 10.70 2.24 11.70
CA ILE A 17 11.82 1.56 11.06
C ILE A 17 12.90 1.22 12.10
N GLU A 18 13.24 2.13 13.02
CA GLU A 18 14.21 1.85 14.09
C GLU A 18 13.77 0.67 14.96
N ARG A 19 12.50 0.69 15.42
CA ARG A 19 11.93 -0.37 16.25
C ARG A 19 11.90 -1.72 15.53
N LEU A 20 11.55 -1.71 14.25
CA LEU A 20 11.54 -2.92 13.43
C LEU A 20 12.94 -3.47 13.20
N THR A 21 13.89 -2.60 12.87
CA THR A 21 15.30 -2.98 12.69
C THR A 21 15.85 -3.63 13.95
N ARG A 22 15.58 -3.04 15.11
CA ARG A 22 15.98 -3.62 16.40
C ARG A 22 15.32 -4.98 16.64
N LYS A 23 14.03 -5.15 16.31
CA LYS A 23 13.32 -6.43 16.45
C LYS A 23 13.88 -7.48 15.48
N ALA A 24 14.25 -7.09 14.26
CA ALA A 24 14.90 -7.97 13.29
C ALA A 24 16.24 -8.50 13.79
N LEU A 25 17.05 -7.66 14.44
CA LEU A 25 18.39 -8.02 14.90
C LEU A 25 18.40 -8.85 16.20
N PHE A 26 17.51 -8.54 17.14
CA PHE A 26 17.58 -9.10 18.50
C PHE A 26 16.37 -9.96 18.90
N GLY A 27 15.36 -10.07 18.05
CA GLY A 27 14.17 -10.87 18.30
C GLY A 27 14.41 -12.37 18.10
N SER A 28 13.43 -13.18 18.50
CA SER A 28 13.38 -14.58 18.07
C SER A 28 13.27 -14.69 16.55
N LYS A 29 13.61 -15.84 15.98
CA LYS A 29 13.55 -16.09 14.53
C LYS A 29 12.19 -15.71 13.91
N GLY A 30 11.09 -16.02 14.58
CA GLY A 30 9.74 -15.68 14.12
C GLY A 30 9.44 -14.18 14.20
N GLU A 31 9.88 -13.53 15.28
CA GLU A 31 9.75 -12.08 15.48
C GLU A 31 10.58 -11.27 14.49
N ALA A 32 11.79 -11.75 14.18
CA ALA A 32 12.67 -11.12 13.21
C ALA A 32 12.07 -11.17 11.81
N ARG A 33 11.55 -12.34 11.42
CA ARG A 33 10.86 -12.53 10.15
C ARG A 33 9.62 -11.62 10.01
N GLU A 34 8.79 -11.53 11.05
CA GLU A 34 7.64 -10.62 11.06
C GLU A 34 8.09 -9.14 10.92
N ALA A 35 9.16 -8.76 11.60
CA ALA A 35 9.71 -7.40 11.52
C ALA A 35 10.25 -7.08 10.12
N LEU A 36 10.96 -8.02 9.50
CA LEU A 36 11.52 -7.87 8.15
C LEU A 36 10.42 -7.78 7.08
N LEU A 37 9.35 -8.57 7.18
CA LEU A 37 8.20 -8.42 6.28
C LEU A 37 7.53 -7.05 6.41
N LEU A 38 7.41 -6.52 7.63
CA LEU A 38 6.87 -5.16 7.82
C LEU A 38 7.86 -4.09 7.35
N LEU A 39 9.18 -4.29 7.47
CA LEU A 39 10.17 -3.39 6.87
C LEU A 39 10.06 -3.37 5.35
N ALA A 40 9.91 -4.52 4.72
CA ALA A 40 9.70 -4.61 3.27
C ALA A 40 8.44 -3.87 2.84
N GLU A 41 7.32 -4.06 3.55
CA GLU A 41 6.05 -3.35 3.31
C GLU A 41 6.21 -1.83 3.49
N VAL A 42 6.90 -1.38 4.54
CA VAL A 42 7.15 0.06 4.75
C VAL A 42 8.04 0.64 3.65
N HIS A 43 9.10 -0.06 3.25
CA HIS A 43 9.99 0.40 2.20
C HIS A 43 9.32 0.41 0.83
N SER A 44 8.40 -0.52 0.53
CA SER A 44 7.67 -0.50 -0.75
C SER A 44 6.80 0.76 -0.93
N LEU A 45 6.37 1.40 0.17
CA LEU A 45 5.59 2.65 0.13
C LEU A 45 6.37 3.84 -0.46
N TYR A 46 7.70 3.77 -0.52
CA TYR A 46 8.56 4.81 -1.10
C TYR A 46 8.78 4.62 -2.62
N GLY A 47 8.14 3.64 -3.25
CA GLY A 47 8.29 3.37 -4.68
C GLY A 47 9.74 2.99 -5.03
N GLU A 48 10.26 3.56 -6.11
CA GLU A 48 11.61 3.24 -6.61
C GLU A 48 12.72 3.52 -5.58
N GLU A 49 12.58 4.58 -4.78
CA GLU A 49 13.56 4.96 -3.75
C GLU A 49 13.68 3.94 -2.61
N GLY A 50 12.60 3.19 -2.35
CA GLY A 50 12.56 2.16 -1.31
C GLY A 50 12.94 0.76 -1.79
N LEU A 51 13.09 0.56 -3.10
CA LEU A 51 13.14 -0.76 -3.72
C LEU A 51 14.31 -1.62 -3.23
N GLU A 52 15.52 -1.04 -3.14
CA GLU A 52 16.70 -1.74 -2.65
C GLU A 52 16.51 -2.25 -1.21
N LYS A 53 15.98 -1.38 -0.33
CA LYS A 53 15.74 -1.73 1.07
C LYS A 53 14.61 -2.75 1.22
N ALA A 54 13.58 -2.65 0.38
CA ALA A 54 12.47 -3.59 0.39
C ALA A 54 12.93 -5.00 -0.04
N HIS A 55 13.70 -5.12 -1.14
CA HIS A 55 14.28 -6.40 -1.57
C HIS A 55 15.20 -6.98 -0.51
N ARG A 56 16.11 -6.18 0.07
CA ARG A 56 17.00 -6.64 1.14
C ARG A 56 16.22 -7.21 2.33
N ALA A 57 15.17 -6.52 2.78
CA ALA A 57 14.33 -6.99 3.88
C ALA A 57 13.61 -8.32 3.53
N LEU A 58 13.15 -8.49 2.29
CA LEU A 58 12.55 -9.76 1.82
C LEU A 58 13.59 -10.90 1.74
N GLU A 59 14.80 -10.62 1.26
CA GLU A 59 15.89 -11.59 1.20
C GLU A 59 16.26 -12.09 2.59
N GLU A 60 16.52 -11.16 3.52
CA GLU A 60 16.82 -11.49 4.92
C GLU A 60 15.65 -12.27 5.57
N ALA A 61 14.40 -11.89 5.29
CA ALA A 61 13.24 -12.62 5.80
C ALA A 61 13.18 -14.05 5.26
N TYR A 62 13.51 -14.24 3.98
CA TYR A 62 13.51 -15.53 3.29
C TYR A 62 14.61 -16.45 3.80
N GLU A 63 15.79 -15.93 4.15
CA GLU A 63 16.87 -16.71 4.76
C GLU A 63 16.48 -17.30 6.12
N LEU A 64 15.55 -16.66 6.84
CA LEU A 64 14.96 -17.23 8.05
C LEU A 64 13.99 -18.40 7.71
N GLY A 65 13.55 -18.55 6.47
CA GLY A 65 12.78 -19.70 5.99
C GLY A 65 11.32 -19.73 6.44
N GLY A 66 10.57 -20.67 5.85
CA GLY A 66 9.13 -20.83 6.11
C GLY A 66 8.29 -19.71 5.50
N LEU A 67 8.75 -19.12 4.40
CA LEU A 67 8.07 -18.08 3.61
C LEU A 67 7.76 -18.53 2.18
N GLU A 68 8.12 -19.76 1.81
CA GLU A 68 7.95 -20.29 0.46
C GLU A 68 6.50 -20.21 -0.02
N TYR A 69 5.55 -20.37 0.91
CA TYR A 69 4.10 -20.29 0.65
C TYR A 69 3.41 -19.20 1.47
N ASP A 70 4.16 -18.21 1.97
CA ASP A 70 3.59 -17.08 2.70
C ASP A 70 2.97 -16.08 1.71
N PRO A 71 1.63 -15.82 1.77
CA PRO A 71 0.98 -14.96 0.80
C PRO A 71 1.44 -13.51 0.82
N LEU A 72 1.81 -12.97 1.99
CA LEU A 72 2.25 -11.59 2.13
C LEU A 72 3.64 -11.42 1.51
N TYR A 73 4.58 -12.31 1.85
CA TYR A 73 5.92 -12.33 1.24
C TYR A 73 5.84 -12.37 -0.28
N ARG A 74 5.03 -13.29 -0.83
CA ARG A 74 4.89 -13.46 -2.27
C ARG A 74 4.23 -12.26 -2.94
N ALA A 75 3.23 -11.64 -2.30
CA ALA A 75 2.58 -10.44 -2.80
C ALA A 75 3.52 -9.24 -2.83
N LEU A 76 4.32 -9.03 -1.77
CA LEU A 76 5.35 -7.98 -1.70
C LEU A 76 6.39 -8.16 -2.80
N LEU A 77 6.93 -9.38 -2.97
CA LEU A 77 7.86 -9.66 -4.06
C LEU A 77 7.22 -9.38 -5.43
N GLY A 78 5.95 -9.75 -5.62
CA GLY A 78 5.20 -9.47 -6.85
C GLY A 78 5.03 -7.97 -7.11
N GLU A 79 4.76 -7.17 -6.08
CA GLU A 79 4.70 -5.72 -6.18
C GLU A 79 6.02 -5.12 -6.63
N LEU A 80 7.13 -5.49 -5.98
CA LEU A 80 8.46 -4.97 -6.32
C LEU A 80 8.82 -5.32 -7.77
N LEU A 81 8.61 -6.58 -8.18
CA LEU A 81 8.88 -6.99 -9.56
C LEU A 81 7.99 -6.25 -10.57
N ALA A 82 6.72 -5.98 -10.24
CA ALA A 82 5.84 -5.21 -11.11
C ALA A 82 6.31 -3.76 -11.25
N LEU A 83 6.75 -3.14 -10.14
CA LEU A 83 7.34 -1.81 -10.12
C LEU A 83 8.62 -1.74 -10.97
N GLU A 84 9.44 -2.79 -10.94
CA GLU A 84 10.64 -2.94 -11.79
C GLU A 84 10.32 -3.22 -13.28
N GLY A 85 9.03 -3.28 -13.65
CA GLY A 85 8.59 -3.51 -15.03
C GLY A 85 8.68 -4.97 -15.48
N ARG A 86 8.72 -5.93 -14.54
CA ARG A 86 8.69 -7.36 -14.87
C ARG A 86 7.34 -7.75 -15.46
N GLY A 87 7.36 -8.77 -16.33
CA GLY A 87 6.19 -9.17 -17.10
C GLY A 87 5.05 -9.73 -16.24
N GLU A 88 3.81 -9.48 -16.66
CA GLU A 88 2.59 -9.88 -15.94
C GLU A 88 2.57 -11.37 -15.55
N LYS A 89 3.04 -12.27 -16.43
CA LYS A 89 3.08 -13.71 -16.16
C LYS A 89 3.96 -14.05 -14.95
N GLU A 90 5.10 -13.37 -14.82
CA GLU A 90 6.04 -13.59 -13.73
C GLU A 90 5.47 -13.07 -12.41
N VAL A 91 4.95 -11.84 -12.41
CA VAL A 91 4.33 -11.24 -11.23
C VAL A 91 3.14 -12.06 -10.74
N ARG A 92 2.23 -12.44 -11.65
CA ARG A 92 1.04 -13.23 -11.27
C ARG A 92 1.37 -14.63 -10.77
N ALA A 93 2.51 -15.20 -11.15
CA ALA A 93 2.93 -16.50 -10.62
C ALA A 93 3.20 -16.46 -9.10
N LEU A 94 3.39 -15.26 -8.53
CA LEU A 94 3.55 -15.05 -7.10
C LEU A 94 2.21 -14.88 -6.36
N PHE A 95 1.09 -14.71 -7.04
CA PHE A 95 -0.18 -14.48 -6.37
C PHE A 95 -0.73 -15.77 -5.78
N LEU A 96 -0.55 -15.93 -4.46
CA LEU A 96 -1.17 -17.00 -3.70
C LEU A 96 -2.61 -16.63 -3.32
N PRO A 97 -3.57 -17.59 -3.37
CA PRO A 97 -4.89 -17.40 -2.79
C PRO A 97 -4.80 -17.08 -1.30
N THR A 98 -5.42 -15.99 -0.87
CA THR A 98 -5.39 -15.53 0.51
C THR A 98 -6.58 -14.63 0.82
N GLU A 99 -7.01 -14.61 2.09
CA GLU A 99 -7.94 -13.63 2.65
C GLU A 99 -7.22 -12.55 3.46
N ASP A 100 -5.89 -12.61 3.59
CA ASP A 100 -5.09 -11.59 4.27
C ASP A 100 -5.23 -10.24 3.53
N PRO A 101 -5.80 -9.20 4.17
CA PRO A 101 -5.95 -7.89 3.54
C PRO A 101 -4.62 -7.27 3.10
N ARG A 102 -3.52 -7.48 3.85
CA ARG A 102 -2.21 -6.90 3.51
C ARG A 102 -1.66 -7.53 2.23
N ALA A 103 -1.68 -8.86 2.14
CA ALA A 103 -1.27 -9.56 0.93
C ALA A 103 -2.12 -9.14 -0.27
N ARG A 104 -3.44 -8.98 -0.10
CA ARG A 104 -4.34 -8.48 -1.16
C ARG A 104 -4.03 -7.04 -1.57
N TYR A 105 -3.67 -6.16 -0.63
CA TYR A 105 -3.24 -4.80 -0.95
C TYR A 105 -2.01 -4.81 -1.87
N HIS A 106 -0.98 -5.59 -1.54
CA HIS A 106 0.23 -5.67 -2.37
C HIS A 106 -0.02 -6.34 -3.74
N GLN A 107 -0.90 -7.35 -3.80
CA GLN A 107 -1.37 -7.89 -5.09
C GLN A 107 -2.08 -6.81 -5.92
N ALA A 108 -2.91 -5.97 -5.29
CA ALA A 108 -3.60 -4.87 -5.97
C ALA A 108 -2.60 -3.79 -6.44
N GLN A 109 -1.57 -3.48 -5.65
CA GLN A 109 -0.52 -2.53 -6.03
C GLN A 109 0.29 -3.05 -7.22
N ALA A 110 0.65 -4.34 -7.21
CA ALA A 110 1.28 -5.02 -8.35
C ALA A 110 0.39 -4.96 -9.62
N LEU A 111 -0.90 -5.26 -9.49
CA LEU A 111 -1.87 -5.16 -10.59
C LEU A 111 -2.00 -3.73 -11.12
N PHE A 112 -1.89 -2.73 -10.26
CA PHE A 112 -1.88 -1.33 -10.68
C PHE A 112 -0.67 -1.00 -11.55
N TYR A 113 0.54 -1.43 -11.14
CA TYR A 113 1.75 -1.25 -11.95
C TYR A 113 1.68 -1.98 -13.30
N LEU A 114 0.98 -3.12 -13.35
CA LEU A 114 0.69 -3.86 -14.59
C LEU A 114 -0.47 -3.26 -15.43
N GLY A 115 -1.10 -2.17 -14.98
CA GLY A 115 -2.20 -1.51 -15.69
C GLY A 115 -3.55 -2.26 -15.62
N ARG A 116 -3.74 -3.18 -14.67
CA ARG A 116 -4.94 -4.02 -14.53
C ARG A 116 -5.94 -3.39 -13.56
N PHE A 117 -6.43 -2.19 -13.90
CA PHE A 117 -7.17 -1.34 -12.97
C PHE A 117 -8.49 -1.94 -12.46
N GLU A 118 -9.29 -2.63 -13.28
CA GLU A 118 -10.52 -3.30 -12.81
C GLU A 118 -10.23 -4.47 -11.86
N GLU A 119 -9.05 -5.07 -11.94
CA GLU A 119 -8.63 -6.10 -10.99
C GLU A 119 -8.20 -5.49 -9.65
N VAL A 120 -7.54 -4.32 -9.65
CA VAL A 120 -7.25 -3.57 -8.41
C VAL A 120 -8.52 -3.44 -7.56
N LEU A 121 -9.62 -2.98 -8.19
CA LEU A 121 -10.90 -2.77 -7.51
C LEU A 121 -11.53 -4.04 -6.94
N ARG A 122 -11.28 -5.20 -7.56
CA ARG A 122 -11.82 -6.50 -7.10
C ARG A 122 -10.93 -7.16 -6.04
N THR A 123 -9.64 -6.86 -6.06
CA THR A 123 -8.63 -7.46 -5.17
C THR A 123 -8.61 -6.78 -3.81
N LEU A 124 -8.79 -5.45 -3.75
CA LEU A 124 -8.80 -4.71 -2.48
C LEU A 124 -9.90 -5.20 -1.53
N LYS A 125 -9.59 -5.20 -0.22
CA LYS A 125 -10.48 -5.63 0.86
C LYS A 125 -10.32 -4.74 2.09
N GLU A 126 -11.36 -4.73 2.91
CA GLU A 126 -11.34 -4.14 4.24
C GLU A 126 -10.45 -4.95 5.21
N GLY A 127 -10.21 -4.40 6.40
CA GLY A 127 -9.42 -5.05 7.45
C GLY A 127 -7.91 -4.77 7.38
N LEU A 128 -7.50 -3.79 6.58
CA LEU A 128 -6.12 -3.30 6.54
C LEU A 128 -5.74 -2.55 7.82
N PRO A 129 -4.45 -2.60 8.24
CA PRO A 129 -3.97 -1.72 9.29
C PRO A 129 -4.09 -0.25 8.86
N ALA A 130 -4.28 0.65 9.82
CA ALA A 130 -4.62 2.05 9.54
C ALA A 130 -3.64 2.76 8.59
N PHE A 131 -2.35 2.45 8.65
CA PHE A 131 -1.34 3.03 7.74
C PHE A 131 -1.50 2.57 6.28
N LEU A 132 -2.16 1.44 6.01
CA LEU A 132 -2.50 0.99 4.64
C LEU A 132 -3.94 1.27 4.25
N ALA A 133 -4.86 1.41 5.22
CA ALA A 133 -6.28 1.57 4.94
C ALA A 133 -6.58 2.80 4.06
N TRP A 134 -6.00 3.96 4.39
CA TRP A 134 -6.15 5.16 3.56
C TRP A 134 -5.44 5.02 2.20
N ARG A 135 -4.30 4.31 2.16
CA ARG A 135 -3.54 4.05 0.92
C ARG A 135 -4.32 3.15 -0.03
N ALA A 136 -5.08 2.19 0.50
CA ALA A 136 -5.94 1.34 -0.30
C ALA A 136 -7.07 2.12 -0.96
N GLU A 137 -7.69 3.06 -0.25
CA GLU A 137 -8.69 3.97 -0.84
C GLU A 137 -8.06 4.92 -1.86
N GLY A 138 -6.85 5.43 -1.60
CA GLY A 138 -6.09 6.19 -2.59
C GLY A 138 -5.75 5.37 -3.85
N LEU A 139 -5.33 4.11 -3.69
CA LEU A 139 -5.04 3.20 -4.80
C LEU A 139 -6.30 2.88 -5.62
N LYS A 140 -7.44 2.72 -4.94
CA LYS A 140 -8.75 2.57 -5.57
C LYS A 140 -9.14 3.83 -6.36
N GLY A 141 -8.93 5.02 -5.78
CA GLY A 141 -9.13 6.31 -6.45
C GLY A 141 -8.31 6.41 -7.74
N ARG A 142 -7.01 6.12 -7.66
CA ARG A 142 -6.10 6.11 -8.81
C ARG A 142 -6.54 5.11 -9.88
N ALA A 143 -6.98 3.91 -9.49
CA ALA A 143 -7.49 2.92 -10.44
C ALA A 143 -8.77 3.40 -11.13
N LEU A 144 -9.70 4.03 -10.40
CA LEU A 144 -10.94 4.58 -10.95
C LEU A 144 -10.69 5.75 -11.89
N GLU A 145 -9.74 6.62 -11.56
CA GLU A 145 -9.27 7.71 -12.42
C GLU A 145 -8.74 7.18 -13.75
N ARG A 146 -7.89 6.15 -13.72
CA ARG A 146 -7.36 5.50 -14.94
C ARG A 146 -8.44 4.86 -15.81
N LEU A 147 -9.59 4.55 -15.21
CA LEU A 147 -10.78 4.02 -15.88
C LEU A 147 -11.77 5.12 -16.32
N GLY A 148 -11.48 6.40 -16.06
CA GLY A 148 -12.37 7.52 -16.37
C GLY A 148 -13.61 7.62 -15.47
N ARG A 149 -13.63 6.92 -14.33
CA ARG A 149 -14.75 6.90 -13.39
C ARG A 149 -14.60 7.98 -12.32
N TYR A 150 -14.53 9.24 -12.76
CA TYR A 150 -14.09 10.38 -11.95
C TYR A 150 -14.91 10.60 -10.67
N ARG A 151 -16.26 10.54 -10.73
CA ARG A 151 -17.13 10.64 -9.54
C ARG A 151 -16.80 9.59 -8.48
N GLU A 152 -16.49 8.36 -8.89
CA GLU A 152 -16.16 7.29 -7.97
C GLU A 152 -14.74 7.40 -7.44
N ALA A 153 -13.81 7.90 -8.27
CA ALA A 153 -12.44 8.20 -7.86
C ALA A 153 -12.44 9.27 -6.76
N ALA A 154 -13.20 10.35 -6.94
CA ALA A 154 -13.32 11.42 -5.96
C ALA A 154 -13.83 10.91 -4.60
N LEU A 155 -14.89 10.08 -4.60
CA LEU A 155 -15.41 9.46 -3.39
C LEU A 155 -14.39 8.54 -2.70
N ALA A 156 -13.58 7.80 -3.47
CA ALA A 156 -12.52 6.97 -2.91
C ALA A 156 -11.42 7.82 -2.26
N TYR A 157 -11.02 8.93 -2.89
CA TYR A 157 -10.06 9.87 -2.31
C TYR A 157 -10.59 10.56 -1.04
N GLU A 158 -11.85 11.02 -1.03
CA GLU A 158 -12.53 11.55 0.18
C GLU A 158 -12.51 10.50 1.31
N ARG A 159 -12.83 9.25 1.00
CA ARG A 159 -12.78 8.16 1.98
C ARG A 159 -11.37 7.89 2.50
N GLY A 160 -10.36 7.99 1.64
CA GLY A 160 -8.97 7.94 2.06
C GLY A 160 -8.62 9.09 3.00
N ALA A 161 -9.07 10.31 2.70
CA ALA A 161 -8.83 11.49 3.51
C ALA A 161 -9.46 11.40 4.91
N GLU A 162 -10.64 10.78 5.05
CA GLU A 162 -11.26 10.47 6.35
C GLU A 162 -10.41 9.54 7.23
N LEU A 163 -9.59 8.69 6.61
CA LEU A 163 -8.75 7.70 7.28
C LEU A 163 -7.30 8.18 7.49
N ALA A 164 -6.86 9.16 6.72
CA ALA A 164 -5.51 9.71 6.76
C ALA A 164 -5.38 10.82 7.82
N LEU A 165 -4.14 11.10 8.20
CA LEU A 165 -3.78 12.19 9.10
C LEU A 165 -2.86 13.17 8.38
N GLY A 166 -2.71 14.38 8.91
CA GLY A 166 -1.69 15.32 8.48
C GLY A 166 -1.70 15.61 6.98
N LEU A 167 -0.51 15.54 6.37
CA LEU A 167 -0.28 15.93 4.99
C LEU A 167 -0.93 14.95 3.99
N GLU A 168 -1.05 13.68 4.36
CA GLU A 168 -1.69 12.65 3.56
C GLU A 168 -3.18 12.92 3.37
N ARG A 169 -3.87 13.39 4.42
CA ARG A 169 -5.27 13.84 4.32
C ARG A 169 -5.41 14.99 3.32
N TYR A 170 -4.51 15.98 3.42
CA TYR A 170 -4.50 17.14 2.53
C TYR A 170 -4.37 16.73 1.05
N TRP A 171 -3.38 15.89 0.72
CA TRP A 171 -3.19 15.45 -0.67
C TRP A 171 -4.37 14.67 -1.23
N LEU A 172 -4.99 13.81 -0.42
CA LEU A 172 -6.17 13.05 -0.84
C LEU A 172 -7.38 13.96 -1.11
N LEU A 173 -7.55 15.04 -0.35
CA LEU A 173 -8.60 16.02 -0.63
C LEU A 173 -8.33 16.82 -1.91
N LEU A 174 -7.07 17.11 -2.21
CA LEU A 174 -6.70 17.72 -3.50
C LEU A 174 -6.99 16.77 -4.68
N ASP A 175 -6.65 15.48 -4.54
CA ASP A 175 -6.97 14.47 -5.56
C ASP A 175 -8.49 14.33 -5.72
N ALA A 176 -9.24 14.34 -4.63
CA ALA A 176 -10.71 14.33 -4.66
C ALA A 176 -11.28 15.56 -5.40
N ALA A 177 -10.78 16.75 -5.09
CA ALA A 177 -11.21 17.99 -5.75
C ALA A 177 -10.93 17.95 -7.25
N ALA A 178 -9.74 17.49 -7.66
CA ALA A 178 -9.40 17.31 -9.07
C ALA A 178 -10.36 16.35 -9.78
N MET A 179 -10.70 15.22 -9.15
CA MET A 179 -11.65 14.27 -9.70
C MET A 179 -13.09 14.81 -9.75
N TRP A 180 -13.49 15.66 -8.81
CA TRP A 180 -14.77 16.36 -8.88
C TRP A 180 -14.83 17.34 -10.05
N LEU A 181 -13.74 18.05 -10.34
CA LEU A 181 -13.66 18.93 -11.52
C LEU A 181 -13.80 18.13 -12.82
N GLU A 182 -13.07 17.01 -12.96
CA GLU A 182 -13.19 16.12 -14.13
C GLU A 182 -14.60 15.53 -14.28
N ALA A 183 -15.32 15.35 -13.17
CA ALA A 183 -16.72 14.93 -13.16
C ALA A 183 -17.73 16.06 -13.47
N GLY A 184 -17.28 17.31 -13.58
CA GLY A 184 -18.13 18.49 -13.78
C GLY A 184 -18.84 19.00 -12.52
N GLU A 185 -18.40 18.56 -11.33
CA GLU A 185 -19.01 18.82 -10.02
C GLU A 185 -18.24 19.93 -9.28
N GLY A 186 -18.23 21.15 -9.85
CA GLY A 186 -17.40 22.25 -9.35
C GLY A 186 -17.67 22.66 -7.89
N GLU A 187 -18.91 22.57 -7.43
CA GLU A 187 -19.25 22.86 -6.02
C GLU A 187 -18.63 21.83 -5.06
N ARG A 188 -18.65 20.54 -5.42
CA ARG A 188 -17.99 19.50 -4.62
C ARG A 188 -16.48 19.63 -4.62
N ALA A 189 -15.90 20.03 -5.75
CA ALA A 189 -14.48 20.32 -5.84
C ALA A 189 -14.10 21.46 -4.88
N LEU A 190 -14.88 22.55 -4.85
CA LEU A 190 -14.64 23.66 -3.93
C LEU A 190 -14.73 23.22 -2.47
N LEU A 191 -15.75 22.44 -2.11
CA LEU A 191 -15.90 21.92 -0.74
C LEU A 191 -14.68 21.07 -0.32
N ALA A 192 -14.21 20.17 -1.19
CA ALA A 192 -13.02 19.36 -0.91
C ALA A 192 -11.76 20.22 -0.71
N LEU A 193 -11.62 21.32 -1.46
CA LEU A 193 -10.51 22.28 -1.28
C LEU A 193 -10.63 23.10 0.00
N GLU A 194 -11.85 23.44 0.43
CA GLU A 194 -12.09 24.16 1.69
C GLU A 194 -11.84 23.28 2.92
N GLU A 195 -12.04 21.97 2.79
CA GLU A 195 -11.77 20.97 3.84
C GLU A 195 -10.28 20.57 3.95
N ALA A 196 -9.46 20.89 2.96
CA ALA A 196 -8.05 20.52 2.85
C ALA A 196 -7.15 21.46 3.67
#